data_AF-A0A0J5P1Q5-F1
#
_entry.id   AF-A0A0J5P1Q5-F1
#
_cell.length_a   1.000
_cell.length_b   1.000
_cell.length_c   1.000
_cell.angle_alpha   90.00
_cell.angle_beta   90.00
_cell.angle_gamma   90.00
#
_symmetry.space_group_name_H-M   'P 1'
#
loop_
_entity.id
_entity.type
_entity.pdbx_description
1 polymer ?
#
loop_
_entity_poly.entity_id
_entity_poly.type
_entity_poly.pdbx_seq_one_letter_code
_entity_poly.pdbx_strand_id
1 'polypeptide(L)'
;IFKVGALAQENLNDVMQVGLYRQSLNRNATTANNYPVNQAGTLRVEPSAYEVQQTYTTFQSNQIYVRGRGSEGWNEWRRVDGVNCLKLTGGTLTGALEIDAAESFVRGKRNGANNWFIGTANGTSNDIVLRSYGHNTHISLQADKVYTNKDIYVGENKVNHWGDSYLKATANNYGGIMIDRPTRNDRMLIESHDNRFALIRRNTESGANHYVITTPEKSGVTALVEDFTYQKTGNFEIRRYPDGTMIQTYFIEQNDIVPQGKDSGIKRFNWAVAFTQTPMVFAQIDYKSINSDWSGVVSVYKWQSNGAQCVYQLKEFWANHQGDMAIQFLAIGRWK
;
A
#
# COMPACT_ATOMS: atom_id res chain seq x y z
N ILE A 1 77.24 -20.63 21.50
CA ILE A 1 77.44 -21.42 20.24
C ILE A 1 76.08 -21.59 19.60
N PHE A 2 75.94 -21.14 18.35
CA PHE A 2 74.75 -21.34 17.53
C PHE A 2 74.74 -22.80 17.03
N LYS A 3 73.65 -23.53 17.26
CA LYS A 3 73.55 -24.96 16.87
C LYS A 3 72.81 -25.13 15.56
N VAL A 4 73.30 -26.03 14.70
CA VAL A 4 72.53 -26.60 13.60
C VAL A 4 72.40 -28.10 13.87
N GLY A 5 71.18 -28.62 13.99
CA GLY A 5 70.96 -29.99 14.45
C GLY A 5 69.69 -30.66 13.90
N ALA A 6 69.54 -31.95 14.18
CA ALA A 6 68.31 -32.69 13.95
C ALA A 6 67.59 -32.94 15.28
N LEU A 7 66.25 -32.93 15.24
CA LEU A 7 65.39 -33.36 16.32
C LEU A 7 64.94 -34.80 16.04
N ALA A 8 65.11 -35.68 17.02
CA ALA A 8 64.51 -37.00 17.09
C ALA A 8 63.11 -36.90 17.75
N GLN A 9 63.00 -37.21 19.05
CA GLN A 9 61.74 -37.27 19.81
C GLN A 9 61.65 -36.15 20.87
N GLU A 10 62.46 -35.11 20.76
CA GLU A 10 62.55 -34.05 21.75
C GLU A 10 61.20 -33.35 21.94
N ASN A 11 60.93 -33.02 23.19
CA ASN A 11 59.88 -32.08 23.53
C ASN A 11 60.39 -30.65 23.26
N LEU A 12 59.67 -29.87 22.45
CA LEU A 12 60.12 -28.53 22.08
C LEU A 12 60.24 -27.56 23.26
N ASN A 13 59.62 -27.85 24.40
CA ASN A 13 59.79 -27.05 25.61
C ASN A 13 61.23 -27.13 26.17
N ASP A 14 61.93 -28.22 25.88
CA ASP A 14 63.30 -28.47 26.35
C ASP A 14 64.35 -27.96 25.35
N VAL A 15 63.94 -27.59 24.13
CA VAL A 15 64.85 -27.09 23.07
C VAL A 15 65.07 -25.59 23.24
N MET A 16 65.92 -25.24 24.21
CA MET A 16 66.22 -23.86 24.59
C MET A 16 67.54 -23.32 24.04
N GLN A 17 68.37 -24.18 23.46
CA GLN A 17 69.64 -23.74 22.89
C GLN A 17 69.40 -23.00 21.57
N VAL A 18 69.96 -21.80 21.45
CA VAL A 18 69.88 -20.98 20.24
C VAL A 18 70.43 -21.74 19.03
N GLY A 19 69.63 -21.82 17.96
CA GLY A 19 70.00 -22.61 16.78
C GLY A 19 68.87 -22.86 15.78
N LEU A 20 69.20 -23.64 14.75
CA LEU A 20 68.30 -24.16 13.73
C LEU A 20 68.24 -25.68 13.84
N TYR A 21 67.03 -26.23 13.94
CA TYR A 21 66.82 -27.65 14.16
C TYR A 21 65.82 -28.22 13.16
N ARG A 22 66.18 -29.34 12.55
CA ARG A 22 65.32 -30.06 11.60
C ARG A 22 64.58 -31.18 12.31
N GLN A 23 63.26 -31.16 12.32
CA GLN A 23 62.42 -32.33 12.63
C GLN A 23 62.09 -33.03 11.30
N SER A 24 62.57 -34.26 11.13
CA SER A 24 62.47 -34.99 9.86
C SER A 24 61.21 -35.84 9.70
N LEU A 25 60.49 -36.13 10.79
CA LEU A 25 59.41 -37.12 10.77
C LEU A 25 58.12 -36.56 11.38
N ASN A 26 57.02 -36.60 10.63
CA ASN A 26 55.69 -36.20 11.12
C ASN A 26 55.31 -36.93 12.42
N ARG A 27 55.65 -38.23 12.53
CA ARG A 27 55.36 -39.04 13.71
C ARG A 27 56.02 -38.56 15.01
N ASN A 28 57.10 -37.76 14.90
CA ASN A 28 57.82 -37.23 16.05
C ASN A 28 57.46 -35.76 16.34
N ALA A 29 56.88 -35.07 15.37
CA ALA A 29 56.41 -33.68 15.48
C ALA A 29 55.01 -33.62 16.12
N THR A 30 54.83 -34.13 17.34
CA THR A 30 53.50 -34.27 17.94
C THR A 30 53.14 -33.10 18.88
N THR A 31 51.85 -32.79 19.01
CA THR A 31 51.38 -31.81 20.01
C THR A 31 51.73 -32.21 21.45
N ALA A 32 51.81 -33.52 21.75
CA ALA A 32 52.28 -34.02 23.04
C ALA A 32 53.75 -33.65 23.35
N ASN A 33 54.57 -33.51 22.30
CA ASN A 33 55.95 -33.02 22.38
C ASN A 33 56.04 -31.50 22.16
N ASN A 34 54.95 -30.76 22.34
CA ASN A 34 54.85 -29.31 22.21
C ASN A 34 55.19 -28.75 20.80
N TYR A 35 54.99 -29.56 19.75
CA TYR A 35 54.94 -29.04 18.38
C TYR A 35 53.60 -28.32 18.13
N PRO A 36 53.58 -27.25 17.32
CA PRO A 36 52.34 -26.51 17.03
C PRO A 36 51.33 -27.28 16.16
N VAL A 37 51.81 -28.28 15.40
CA VAL A 37 51.01 -29.08 14.48
C VAL A 37 51.72 -30.41 14.21
N ASN A 38 50.96 -31.46 13.89
CA ASN A 38 51.46 -32.80 13.57
C ASN A 38 52.13 -32.88 12.18
N GLN A 39 53.13 -32.03 11.91
CA GLN A 39 53.89 -31.99 10.67
C GLN A 39 55.36 -31.66 10.93
N ALA A 40 56.27 -32.39 10.27
CA ALA A 40 57.72 -32.15 10.26
C ALA A 40 58.08 -30.75 9.76
N GLY A 41 59.29 -30.29 10.01
CA GLY A 41 59.65 -28.91 9.72
C GLY A 41 60.95 -28.45 10.35
N THR A 42 61.13 -27.14 10.35
CA THR A 42 62.31 -26.47 10.89
C THR A 42 61.91 -25.66 12.11
N LEU A 43 62.56 -25.93 13.24
CA LEU A 43 62.52 -25.10 14.43
C LEU A 43 63.71 -24.14 14.42
N ARG A 44 63.45 -22.86 14.62
CA ARG A 44 64.45 -21.84 14.91
C ARG A 44 64.27 -21.38 16.35
N VAL A 45 65.36 -21.35 17.11
CA VAL A 45 65.40 -20.88 18.51
C VAL A 45 66.32 -19.68 18.58
N GLU A 46 65.83 -18.56 19.11
CA GLU A 46 66.56 -17.29 19.18
C GLU A 46 66.51 -16.71 20.59
N PRO A 47 67.53 -15.93 21.03
CA PRO A 47 67.47 -15.20 22.29
C PRO A 47 66.27 -14.26 22.34
N SER A 48 65.65 -14.12 23.51
CA SER A 48 64.58 -13.16 23.79
C SER A 48 64.61 -12.72 25.25
N ALA A 49 63.73 -11.80 25.65
CA ALA A 49 63.77 -11.13 26.96
C ALA A 49 63.73 -12.09 28.17
N TYR A 50 62.94 -13.17 28.09
CA TYR A 50 62.80 -14.19 29.14
C TYR A 50 63.35 -15.54 28.68
N GLU A 51 64.56 -15.53 28.10
CA GLU A 51 65.31 -16.67 27.55
C GLU A 51 65.23 -16.77 26.02
N VAL A 52 64.23 -17.45 25.46
CA VAL A 52 64.18 -17.73 24.03
C VAL A 52 62.79 -17.56 23.39
N GLN A 53 62.81 -17.28 22.10
CA GLN A 53 61.67 -17.43 21.21
C GLN A 53 61.90 -18.58 20.24
N GLN A 54 60.81 -19.24 19.85
CA GLN A 54 60.81 -20.32 18.88
C GLN A 54 59.93 -19.95 17.69
N THR A 55 60.44 -20.23 16.49
CA THR A 55 59.67 -20.23 15.25
C THR A 55 59.69 -21.64 14.67
N TYR A 56 58.53 -22.20 14.31
CA TYR A 56 58.44 -23.48 13.63
C TYR A 56 57.80 -23.31 12.26
N THR A 57 58.51 -23.74 11.21
CA THR A 57 58.03 -23.73 9.82
C THR A 57 57.82 -25.16 9.34
N THR A 58 56.58 -25.51 9.02
CA THR A 58 56.24 -26.86 8.54
C THR A 58 56.78 -27.11 7.13
N PHE A 59 57.29 -28.31 6.83
CA PHE A 59 57.98 -28.60 5.56
C PHE A 59 57.08 -28.57 4.31
N GLN A 60 55.79 -28.93 4.44
CA GLN A 60 54.89 -29.10 3.29
C GLN A 60 53.89 -27.96 3.16
N SER A 61 53.21 -27.61 4.26
CA SER A 61 52.20 -26.55 4.24
C SER A 61 52.78 -25.14 4.39
N ASN A 62 54.09 -25.01 4.63
CA ASN A 62 54.78 -23.74 4.89
C ASN A 62 54.09 -22.89 5.98
N GLN A 63 53.39 -23.52 6.91
CA GLN A 63 52.78 -22.87 8.06
C GLN A 63 53.88 -22.41 9.00
N ILE A 64 53.78 -21.16 9.42
CA ILE A 64 54.74 -20.53 10.33
C ILE A 64 54.05 -20.30 11.65
N TYR A 65 54.65 -20.85 12.70
CA TYR A 65 54.19 -20.69 14.08
C TYR A 65 55.29 -20.04 14.91
N VAL A 66 54.91 -19.17 15.84
CA VAL A 66 55.83 -18.49 16.76
C VAL A 66 55.32 -18.63 18.19
N ARG A 67 56.23 -18.84 19.14
CA ARG A 67 55.98 -18.68 20.58
C ARG A 67 57.21 -18.15 21.27
N GLY A 68 57.02 -17.55 22.45
CA GLY A 68 58.11 -17.13 23.32
C GLY A 68 58.00 -17.80 24.68
N ARG A 69 59.12 -17.93 25.38
CA ARG A 69 59.10 -18.17 26.83
C ARG A 69 58.91 -16.84 27.54
N GLY A 70 57.97 -16.80 28.48
CA GLY A 70 57.71 -15.68 29.38
C GLY A 70 58.16 -16.01 30.81
N SER A 71 57.88 -15.12 31.74
CA SER A 71 58.17 -15.31 33.17
C SER A 71 57.47 -16.52 33.79
N GLU A 72 56.34 -16.95 33.23
CA GLU A 72 55.51 -18.06 33.73
C GLU A 72 55.66 -19.36 32.92
N GLY A 73 56.57 -19.40 31.94
CA GLY A 73 56.80 -20.56 31.08
C GLY A 73 56.52 -20.30 29.60
N TRP A 74 56.18 -21.35 28.84
CA TRP A 74 55.95 -21.24 27.40
C TRP A 74 54.58 -20.62 27.10
N ASN A 75 54.56 -19.61 26.25
CA ASN A 75 53.31 -19.12 25.65
C ASN A 75 52.77 -20.12 24.62
N GLU A 76 51.47 -20.05 24.38
CA GLU A 76 50.80 -20.77 23.29
C GLU A 76 51.41 -20.43 21.92
N TRP A 77 51.45 -21.43 21.04
CA TRP A 77 51.87 -21.25 19.66
C TRP A 77 50.87 -20.37 18.89
N ARG A 78 51.38 -19.34 18.21
CA ARG A 78 50.58 -18.48 17.33
C ARG A 78 50.98 -18.70 15.88
N ARG A 79 50.00 -18.96 15.02
CA ARG A 79 50.21 -19.07 13.57
C ARG A 79 50.28 -17.67 12.95
N VAL A 80 51.34 -17.39 12.18
CA VAL A 80 51.68 -16.04 11.67
C VAL A 80 51.88 -15.99 10.15
N ASP A 81 51.44 -17.01 9.43
CA ASP A 81 51.53 -17.12 7.96
C ASP A 81 50.42 -16.37 7.21
N GLY A 82 49.62 -15.57 7.91
CA GLY A 82 48.58 -14.71 7.30
C GLY A 82 47.28 -15.42 6.91
N VAL A 83 47.06 -16.68 7.30
CA VAL A 83 45.84 -17.43 6.91
C VAL A 83 44.56 -16.89 7.57
N ASN A 84 44.66 -16.21 8.71
CA ASN A 84 43.52 -15.66 9.44
C ASN A 84 43.34 -14.15 9.20
N CYS A 85 43.67 -13.66 8.01
CA CYS A 85 43.49 -12.24 7.66
C CYS A 85 42.90 -12.06 6.26
N LEU A 86 42.12 -10.99 6.08
CA LEU A 86 41.68 -10.54 4.76
C LEU A 86 42.82 -9.72 4.12
N LYS A 87 43.24 -10.09 2.91
CA LYS A 87 44.32 -9.38 2.19
C LYS A 87 43.85 -7.99 1.76
N LEU A 88 44.77 -7.01 1.80
CA LEU A 88 44.53 -5.65 1.29
C LEU A 88 44.25 -5.60 -0.22
N THR A 89 44.72 -6.61 -0.96
CA THR A 89 44.44 -6.77 -2.40
C THR A 89 43.04 -7.31 -2.69
N GLY A 90 42.21 -7.53 -1.65
CA GLY A 90 40.90 -8.14 -1.74
C GLY A 90 40.89 -9.63 -1.42
N GLY A 91 39.69 -10.16 -1.19
CA GLY A 91 39.40 -11.54 -0.86
C GLY A 91 37.93 -11.71 -0.50
N THR A 92 37.52 -12.94 -0.19
CA THR A 92 36.14 -13.27 0.19
C THR A 92 36.10 -13.66 1.67
N LEU A 93 35.26 -12.99 2.44
CA LEU A 93 34.84 -13.47 3.75
C LEU A 93 33.71 -14.49 3.53
N THR A 94 33.92 -15.74 3.95
CA THR A 94 32.92 -16.82 3.82
C THR A 94 32.05 -16.99 5.06
N GLY A 95 32.41 -16.32 6.17
CA GLY A 95 31.62 -16.25 7.40
C GLY A 95 30.96 -14.88 7.59
N ALA A 96 30.16 -14.76 8.66
CA ALA A 96 29.57 -13.49 9.06
C ALA A 96 30.65 -12.49 9.51
N LEU A 97 30.40 -11.19 9.26
CA LEU A 97 31.18 -10.09 9.82
C LEU A 97 30.39 -9.48 10.97
N GLU A 98 30.91 -9.60 12.20
CA GLU A 98 30.40 -8.90 13.37
C GLU A 98 31.24 -7.62 13.60
N ILE A 99 30.56 -6.49 13.83
CA ILE A 99 31.21 -5.21 14.14
C ILE A 99 30.74 -4.82 15.54
N ASP A 100 31.59 -5.03 16.53
CA ASP A 100 31.34 -4.62 17.92
C ASP A 100 32.09 -3.32 18.21
N ALA A 101 31.47 -2.22 17.79
CA ALA A 101 31.99 -0.87 18.01
C ALA A 101 30.82 0.08 18.29
N ALA A 102 31.06 1.08 19.16
CA ALA A 102 30.08 2.14 19.43
C ALA A 102 29.57 2.77 18.11
N GLU A 103 30.49 3.10 17.19
CA GLU A 103 30.17 3.42 15.80
C GLU A 103 30.42 2.22 14.89
N SER A 104 29.34 1.53 14.51
CA SER A 104 29.42 0.34 13.67
C SER A 104 29.03 0.68 12.24
N PHE A 105 29.99 0.65 11.31
CA PHE A 105 29.73 0.93 9.90
C PHE A 105 30.69 0.22 8.94
N VAL A 106 30.24 0.06 7.70
CA VAL A 106 31.08 -0.19 6.53
C VAL A 106 31.21 1.12 5.74
N ARG A 107 32.44 1.51 5.36
CA ARG A 107 32.71 2.79 4.70
C ARG A 107 33.55 2.64 3.45
N GLY A 108 33.06 3.19 2.35
CA GLY A 108 33.84 3.39 1.14
C GLY A 108 34.61 4.71 1.19
N LYS A 109 35.91 4.67 0.84
CA LYS A 109 36.74 5.86 0.63
C LYS A 109 37.12 6.00 -0.85
N ARG A 110 37.36 7.23 -1.30
CA ARG A 110 37.94 7.54 -2.62
C ARG A 110 39.03 8.58 -2.41
N ASN A 111 40.26 8.28 -2.84
CA ASN A 111 41.44 9.15 -2.67
C ASN A 111 41.62 9.65 -1.23
N GLY A 112 41.47 8.74 -0.25
CA GLY A 112 41.59 9.06 1.18
C GLY A 112 40.37 9.71 1.82
N ALA A 113 39.45 10.28 1.05
CA ALA A 113 38.23 10.92 1.53
C ALA A 113 37.07 9.91 1.69
N ASN A 114 36.18 10.16 2.65
CA ASN A 114 34.95 9.38 2.82
C ASN A 114 34.02 9.60 1.60
N ASN A 115 33.53 8.52 1.00
CA ASN A 115 32.64 8.58 -0.17
C ASN A 115 31.21 8.19 0.20
N TRP A 116 31.04 7.06 0.89
CA TRP A 116 29.75 6.58 1.37
C TRP A 116 29.93 5.74 2.64
N PHE A 117 28.87 5.55 3.43
CA PHE A 117 28.85 4.56 4.49
C PHE A 117 27.46 3.94 4.69
N ILE A 118 27.44 2.76 5.31
CA ILE A 118 26.25 2.09 5.86
C ILE A 118 26.56 1.72 7.29
N GLY A 119 25.73 2.13 8.25
CA GLY A 119 25.95 1.82 9.67
C GLY A 119 25.18 2.72 10.62
N THR A 120 25.58 2.76 11.89
CA THR A 120 24.96 3.64 12.88
C THR A 120 25.21 5.12 12.56
N ALA A 121 24.27 5.99 12.92
CA ALA A 121 24.40 7.43 12.67
C ALA A 121 25.58 8.06 13.43
N ASN A 122 25.87 7.55 14.63
CA ASN A 122 26.99 7.93 15.51
C ASN A 122 27.12 6.88 16.63
N GLY A 123 28.06 7.11 17.56
CA GLY A 123 28.43 6.15 18.60
C GLY A 123 27.39 5.88 19.69
N THR A 124 26.29 6.63 19.72
CA THR A 124 25.24 6.52 20.74
C THR A 124 23.85 6.33 20.14
N SER A 125 23.71 6.44 18.82
CA SER A 125 22.44 6.28 18.12
C SER A 125 22.24 4.87 17.62
N ASN A 126 21.02 4.36 17.81
CA ASN A 126 20.55 3.11 17.22
C ASN A 126 20.01 3.30 15.78
N ASP A 127 20.03 4.52 15.26
CA ASP A 127 19.56 4.82 13.91
C ASP A 127 20.54 4.24 12.88
N ILE A 128 20.00 3.58 11.86
CA ILE A 128 20.79 2.99 10.76
C ILE A 128 20.74 3.91 9.55
N VAL A 129 21.89 4.26 8.99
CA VAL A 129 22.04 5.24 7.92
C VAL A 129 22.78 4.65 6.73
N LEU A 130 22.21 4.83 5.54
CA LEU A 130 22.92 4.74 4.25
C LEU A 130 23.19 6.17 3.77
N ARG A 131 24.47 6.57 3.65
CA ARG A 131 24.85 7.95 3.29
C ARG A 131 25.83 8.01 2.12
N SER A 132 25.61 8.96 1.23
CA SER A 132 26.61 9.52 0.31
C SER A 132 27.15 10.84 0.85
N TYR A 133 28.47 10.95 1.02
CA TYR A 133 29.11 12.19 1.47
C TYR A 133 29.13 13.25 0.38
N GLY A 134 29.58 12.89 -0.83
CA GLY A 134 29.73 13.84 -1.94
C GLY A 134 28.41 14.49 -2.37
N HIS A 135 27.30 13.74 -2.29
CA HIS A 135 25.97 14.28 -2.59
C HIS A 135 25.26 14.83 -1.35
N ASN A 136 25.81 14.64 -0.15
CA ASN A 136 25.13 14.91 1.11
C ASN A 136 23.68 14.35 1.14
N THR A 137 23.53 13.10 0.71
CA THR A 137 22.23 12.40 0.62
C THR A 137 22.25 11.20 1.55
N HIS A 138 21.18 10.97 2.30
CA HIS A 138 21.02 9.78 3.12
C HIS A 138 19.57 9.32 3.24
N ILE A 139 19.44 8.03 3.55
CA ILE A 139 18.24 7.39 4.08
C ILE A 139 18.61 6.86 5.46
N SER A 140 17.79 7.15 6.47
CA SER A 140 17.98 6.67 7.83
C SER A 140 16.73 5.97 8.36
N LEU A 141 16.92 4.79 8.94
CA LEU A 141 15.93 4.13 9.79
C LEU A 141 16.09 4.71 11.19
N GLN A 142 15.08 5.47 11.62
CA GLN A 142 15.00 6.04 12.96
C GLN A 142 13.99 5.23 13.79
N ALA A 143 13.89 5.53 15.09
CA ALA A 143 13.04 4.79 16.02
C ALA A 143 11.57 4.63 15.55
N ASP A 144 11.00 5.63 14.87
CA ASP A 144 9.58 5.70 14.49
C ASP A 144 9.35 5.90 12.99
N LYS A 145 10.39 6.11 12.18
CA LYS A 145 10.25 6.47 10.77
C LYS A 145 11.44 6.10 9.90
N VAL A 146 11.17 5.99 8.61
CA VAL A 146 12.19 6.04 7.56
C VAL A 146 12.31 7.48 7.09
N TYR A 147 13.46 8.09 7.33
CA TYR A 147 13.73 9.47 6.96
C TYR A 147 14.67 9.53 5.77
N THR A 148 14.37 10.37 4.79
CA THR A 148 15.30 10.79 3.75
C THR A 148 15.59 12.26 3.93
N ASN A 149 16.78 12.72 3.55
CA ASN A 149 17.10 14.16 3.58
C ASN A 149 16.97 14.85 2.21
N LYS A 150 16.49 14.11 1.21
CA LYS A 150 16.21 14.54 -0.16
C LYS A 150 15.06 13.71 -0.74
N ASP A 151 14.52 14.20 -1.85
CA ASP A 151 13.45 13.53 -2.60
C ASP A 151 13.85 12.12 -3.08
N ILE A 152 12.87 11.22 -3.14
CA ILE A 152 13.00 9.89 -3.77
C ILE A 152 12.37 9.95 -5.16
N TYR A 153 13.06 9.43 -6.17
CA TYR A 153 12.63 9.46 -7.56
C TYR A 153 12.43 8.05 -8.14
N VAL A 154 11.50 7.93 -9.09
CA VAL A 154 11.40 6.83 -10.06
C VAL A 154 11.45 7.46 -11.45
N GLY A 155 12.58 7.31 -12.14
CA GLY A 155 12.87 8.11 -13.33
C GLY A 155 12.99 9.60 -12.97
N GLU A 156 12.28 10.46 -13.70
CA GLU A 156 12.21 11.91 -13.43
C GLU A 156 11.13 12.28 -12.39
N ASN A 157 10.28 11.32 -12.02
CA ASN A 157 9.13 11.57 -11.15
C ASN A 157 9.50 11.44 -9.68
N LYS A 158 9.12 12.43 -8.87
CA LYS A 158 9.22 12.37 -7.42
C LYS A 158 8.12 11.47 -6.87
N VAL A 159 8.49 10.44 -6.11
CA VAL A 159 7.55 9.55 -5.41
C VAL A 159 7.45 9.85 -3.92
N ASN A 160 8.44 10.57 -3.39
CA ASN A 160 8.42 11.11 -2.03
C ASN A 160 9.15 12.47 -2.03
N HIS A 161 8.51 13.52 -1.51
CA HIS A 161 9.13 14.85 -1.40
C HIS A 161 9.71 15.01 -0.01
N TRP A 162 10.96 15.47 0.06
CA TRP A 162 11.56 15.86 1.31
C TRP A 162 10.84 17.08 1.89
N GLY A 163 10.30 16.92 3.09
CA GLY A 163 9.56 17.97 3.80
C GLY A 163 8.04 17.95 3.56
N ASP A 164 7.53 17.21 2.57
CA ASP A 164 6.11 17.15 2.24
C ASP A 164 5.67 15.77 1.72
N SER A 165 4.60 15.20 2.27
CA SER A 165 4.03 13.96 1.71
C SER A 165 3.12 14.28 0.52
N TYR A 166 3.32 13.61 -0.63
CA TYR A 166 2.42 13.70 -1.79
C TYR A 166 1.04 13.10 -1.54
N LEU A 167 0.97 12.15 -0.61
CA LEU A 167 -0.25 11.55 -0.09
C LEU A 167 -0.25 11.71 1.43
N LYS A 168 -1.17 12.52 1.96
CA LYS A 168 -1.40 12.69 3.41
C LYS A 168 -2.80 12.18 3.75
N ALA A 169 -2.97 11.60 4.94
CA ALA A 169 -4.30 11.53 5.54
C ALA A 169 -4.76 12.96 5.84
N THR A 170 -6.02 13.30 5.59
CA THR A 170 -6.52 14.67 5.78
C THR A 170 -6.49 15.13 7.25
N ALA A 171 -6.40 14.19 8.20
CA ALA A 171 -6.03 14.41 9.59
C ALA A 171 -5.50 13.11 10.25
N ASN A 172 -4.91 13.22 11.45
CA ASN A 172 -4.46 12.06 12.25
C ASN A 172 -5.57 11.03 12.55
N ASN A 173 -6.85 11.43 12.48
CA ASN A 173 -8.01 10.60 12.87
C ASN A 173 -9.12 10.46 11.80
N TYR A 174 -9.00 11.09 10.62
CA TYR A 174 -10.02 10.98 9.55
C TYR A 174 -9.36 10.59 8.23
N GLY A 175 -9.73 9.40 7.72
CA GLY A 175 -9.14 8.77 6.54
C GLY A 175 -9.59 9.38 5.22
N GLY A 176 -8.99 10.50 4.82
CA GLY A 176 -9.09 11.04 3.46
C GLY A 176 -7.77 10.98 2.69
N ILE A 177 -7.82 11.25 1.38
CA ILE A 177 -6.65 11.32 0.49
C ILE A 177 -6.40 12.78 0.11
N MET A 178 -5.19 13.26 0.39
CA MET A 178 -4.75 14.60 0.01
C MET A 178 -3.59 14.55 -0.98
N ILE A 179 -3.67 15.35 -2.05
CA ILE A 179 -2.62 15.55 -3.05
C ILE A 179 -2.20 17.02 -3.03
N ASP A 180 -1.01 17.31 -2.51
CA ASP A 180 -0.43 18.66 -2.48
C ASP A 180 -0.01 19.11 -3.89
N ARG A 181 -0.29 20.37 -4.22
CA ARG A 181 0.24 21.06 -5.42
C ARG A 181 1.11 22.24 -4.97
N PRO A 182 2.34 21.97 -4.49
CA PRO A 182 3.16 22.94 -3.77
C PRO A 182 3.54 24.18 -4.60
N THR A 183 3.59 24.09 -5.93
CA THR A 183 3.91 25.24 -6.79
C THR A 183 2.77 26.25 -6.96
N ARG A 184 1.57 25.97 -6.46
CA ARG A 184 0.37 26.81 -6.66
C ARG A 184 -0.39 27.13 -5.38
N ASN A 185 0.18 26.88 -4.19
CA ASN A 185 -0.49 27.06 -2.90
C ASN A 185 -1.88 26.42 -2.86
N ASP A 186 -2.00 25.22 -3.43
CA ASP A 186 -3.27 24.50 -3.53
C ASP A 186 -3.09 23.03 -3.19
N ARG A 187 -4.18 22.37 -2.80
CA ARG A 187 -4.27 20.91 -2.67
C ARG A 187 -5.58 20.37 -3.20
N MET A 188 -5.56 19.10 -3.59
CA MET A 188 -6.76 18.32 -3.86
C MET A 188 -7.05 17.41 -2.66
N LEU A 189 -8.31 17.33 -2.27
CA LEU A 189 -8.77 16.56 -1.12
C LEU A 189 -9.88 15.62 -1.58
N ILE A 190 -9.85 14.40 -1.06
CA ILE A 190 -10.92 13.40 -1.14
C ILE A 190 -11.29 13.10 0.31
N GLU A 191 -12.33 13.75 0.81
CA GLU A 191 -12.68 13.77 2.24
C GLU A 191 -14.17 14.03 2.47
N SER A 192 -14.60 13.92 3.73
CA SER A 192 -15.93 14.36 4.14
C SER A 192 -16.02 15.89 4.19
N HIS A 193 -17.13 16.45 3.69
CA HIS A 193 -17.45 17.87 3.73
C HIS A 193 -18.94 18.07 3.98
N ASP A 194 -19.29 18.77 5.06
CA ASP A 194 -20.68 18.94 5.49
C ASP A 194 -21.47 17.62 5.56
N ASN A 195 -20.85 16.60 6.19
CA ASN A 195 -21.35 15.23 6.28
C ASN A 195 -21.56 14.48 4.95
N ARG A 196 -21.01 14.98 3.85
CA ARG A 196 -21.07 14.34 2.52
C ARG A 196 -19.69 13.91 2.05
N PHE A 197 -19.60 12.91 1.19
CA PHE A 197 -18.36 12.64 0.46
C PHE A 197 -18.06 13.76 -0.55
N ALA A 198 -16.81 14.24 -0.60
CA ALA A 198 -16.43 15.36 -1.45
C ALA A 198 -15.06 15.24 -2.11
N LEU A 199 -14.96 15.82 -3.31
CA LEU A 199 -13.72 16.16 -4.01
C LEU A 199 -13.53 17.68 -3.94
N ILE A 200 -12.43 18.12 -3.33
CA ILE A 200 -12.22 19.54 -3.01
C ILE A 200 -10.89 20.02 -3.57
N ARG A 201 -10.86 21.20 -4.19
CA ARG A 201 -9.63 21.97 -4.39
C ARG A 201 -9.61 23.08 -3.35
N ARG A 202 -8.59 23.11 -2.49
CA ARG A 202 -8.44 24.11 -1.42
C ARG A 202 -7.13 24.87 -1.58
N ASN A 203 -7.17 26.18 -1.37
CA ASN A 203 -5.99 27.02 -1.24
C ASN A 203 -5.32 26.77 0.13
N THR A 204 -4.03 26.52 0.13
CA THR A 204 -3.29 26.09 1.33
C THR A 204 -2.99 27.21 2.31
N GLU A 205 -2.93 28.47 1.84
CA GLU A 205 -2.61 29.62 2.70
C GLU A 205 -3.86 30.17 3.40
N SER A 206 -4.93 30.38 2.63
CA SER A 206 -6.19 30.93 3.15
C SER A 206 -7.14 29.87 3.72
N GLY A 207 -6.94 28.59 3.38
CA GLY A 207 -7.89 27.52 3.68
C GLY A 207 -9.18 27.57 2.85
N ALA A 208 -9.32 28.51 1.92
CA ALA A 208 -10.52 28.68 1.12
C ALA A 208 -10.66 27.56 0.07
N ASN A 209 -11.88 27.04 -0.08
CA ASN A 209 -12.19 26.08 -1.14
C ASN A 209 -12.42 26.83 -2.46
N HIS A 210 -11.70 26.45 -3.52
CA HIS A 210 -11.96 26.93 -4.88
C HIS A 210 -13.11 26.16 -5.51
N TYR A 211 -13.09 24.84 -5.37
CA TYR A 211 -14.12 23.94 -5.90
C TYR A 211 -14.45 22.90 -4.86
N VAL A 212 -15.75 22.63 -4.70
CA VAL A 212 -16.28 21.55 -3.87
C VAL A 212 -17.28 20.78 -4.72
N ILE A 213 -16.99 19.51 -4.97
CA ILE A 213 -17.92 18.58 -5.61
C ILE A 213 -18.35 17.59 -4.54
N THR A 214 -19.63 17.54 -4.20
CA THR A 214 -20.19 16.64 -3.19
C THR A 214 -21.09 15.59 -3.81
N THR A 215 -21.17 14.41 -3.21
CA THR A 215 -22.20 13.41 -3.52
C THR A 215 -23.61 13.96 -3.22
N PRO A 216 -24.63 13.60 -4.04
CA PRO A 216 -26.01 13.90 -3.71
C PRO A 216 -26.45 12.98 -2.57
N GLU A 217 -26.62 13.55 -1.37
CA GLU A 217 -26.98 12.77 -0.18
C GLU A 217 -28.27 13.29 0.47
N LYS A 218 -29.04 12.35 1.04
CA LYS A 218 -30.14 12.65 1.96
C LYS A 218 -29.89 11.85 3.24
N SER A 219 -29.72 12.55 4.37
CA SER A 219 -29.47 11.93 5.67
C SER A 219 -28.27 10.96 5.70
N GLY A 220 -27.19 11.30 4.97
CA GLY A 220 -25.96 10.50 4.91
C GLY A 220 -26.00 9.31 3.95
N VAL A 221 -27.09 9.15 3.17
CA VAL A 221 -27.19 8.14 2.12
C VAL A 221 -27.03 8.81 0.76
N THR A 222 -26.02 8.38 -0.01
CA THR A 222 -25.85 8.81 -1.39
C THR A 222 -26.93 8.18 -2.25
N ALA A 223 -27.70 9.00 -2.98
CA ALA A 223 -28.67 8.49 -3.93
C ALA A 223 -27.94 7.86 -5.11
N LEU A 224 -28.24 6.60 -5.40
CA LEU A 224 -27.70 5.90 -6.57
C LEU A 224 -28.65 6.01 -7.76
N VAL A 225 -28.24 5.60 -8.95
CA VAL A 225 -29.15 5.57 -10.11
C VAL A 225 -30.16 4.43 -9.96
N GLU A 226 -29.75 3.31 -9.37
CA GLU A 226 -30.58 2.12 -9.10
C GLU A 226 -31.73 2.36 -8.10
N ASP A 227 -31.59 3.40 -7.28
CA ASP A 227 -32.59 3.92 -6.36
C ASP A 227 -33.85 4.43 -7.11
N PHE A 228 -33.72 4.80 -8.39
CA PHE A 228 -34.82 5.22 -9.25
C PHE A 228 -35.11 4.11 -10.26
N THR A 229 -36.28 3.48 -10.15
CA THR A 229 -36.64 2.37 -11.06
C THR A 229 -37.69 2.79 -12.08
N TYR A 230 -37.47 2.41 -13.34
CA TYR A 230 -38.45 2.48 -14.42
C TYR A 230 -38.83 1.08 -14.86
N GLN A 231 -40.13 0.83 -15.03
CA GLN A 231 -40.66 -0.43 -15.55
C GLN A 231 -41.81 -0.14 -16.52
N LYS A 232 -41.80 -0.78 -17.70
CA LYS A 232 -42.93 -0.78 -18.64
C LYS A 232 -43.60 -2.15 -18.64
N THR A 233 -44.92 -2.19 -18.51
CA THR A 233 -45.68 -3.45 -18.52
C THR A 233 -47.03 -3.22 -19.19
N GLY A 234 -47.23 -3.81 -20.38
CA GLY A 234 -48.37 -3.47 -21.22
C GLY A 234 -48.42 -1.97 -21.50
N ASN A 235 -49.60 -1.35 -21.30
CA ASN A 235 -49.79 0.09 -21.48
C ASN A 235 -49.44 0.91 -20.23
N PHE A 236 -48.76 0.32 -19.23
CA PHE A 236 -48.29 1.04 -18.05
C PHE A 236 -46.82 1.43 -18.16
N GLU A 237 -46.50 2.66 -17.73
CA GLU A 237 -45.15 3.02 -17.28
C GLU A 237 -45.15 3.29 -15.79
N ILE A 238 -44.19 2.72 -15.07
CA ILE A 238 -44.09 2.77 -13.61
C ILE A 238 -42.74 3.38 -13.26
N ARG A 239 -42.75 4.45 -12.46
CA ARG A 239 -41.56 5.07 -11.87
C ARG A 239 -41.64 4.97 -10.37
N ARG A 240 -40.67 4.33 -9.71
CA ARG A 240 -40.58 4.26 -8.24
C ARG A 240 -39.36 5.03 -7.75
N TYR A 241 -39.57 5.78 -6.69
CA TYR A 241 -38.58 6.61 -6.03
C TYR A 241 -38.19 6.01 -4.67
N PRO A 242 -36.96 6.27 -4.19
CA PRO A 242 -36.45 5.72 -2.92
C PRO A 242 -37.28 6.10 -1.70
N ASP A 243 -37.87 7.30 -1.76
CA ASP A 243 -38.68 7.87 -0.69
C ASP A 243 -40.05 7.18 -0.53
N GLY A 244 -40.35 6.15 -1.33
CA GLY A 244 -41.62 5.42 -1.32
C GLY A 244 -42.67 6.00 -2.27
N THR A 245 -42.36 7.05 -3.04
CA THR A 245 -43.26 7.61 -4.05
C THR A 245 -43.26 6.74 -5.30
N MET A 246 -44.44 6.56 -5.91
CA MET A 246 -44.62 5.87 -7.18
C MET A 246 -45.49 6.72 -8.10
N ILE A 247 -45.09 6.76 -9.37
CA ILE A 247 -45.87 7.34 -10.46
C ILE A 247 -46.19 6.22 -11.45
N GLN A 248 -47.45 6.08 -11.80
CA GLN A 248 -47.87 5.17 -12.88
C GLN A 248 -48.63 5.98 -13.94
N THR A 249 -48.29 5.78 -15.20
CA THR A 249 -49.14 6.19 -16.32
C THR A 249 -49.82 4.96 -16.92
N TYR A 250 -51.03 5.15 -17.45
CA TYR A 250 -51.77 4.11 -18.15
C TYR A 250 -52.50 4.71 -19.35
N PHE A 251 -52.45 4.02 -20.48
CA PHE A 251 -53.09 4.46 -21.73
C PHE A 251 -54.11 3.42 -22.20
N ILE A 252 -55.29 3.90 -22.55
CA ILE A 252 -56.32 3.11 -23.23
C ILE A 252 -56.58 3.78 -24.56
N GLU A 253 -56.15 3.16 -25.65
CA GLU A 253 -56.59 3.59 -26.98
C GLU A 253 -57.96 2.99 -27.28
N GLN A 254 -58.85 3.82 -27.81
CA GLN A 254 -60.17 3.39 -28.26
C GLN A 254 -60.65 4.26 -29.42
N ASN A 255 -61.57 3.72 -30.21
CA ASN A 255 -62.32 4.45 -31.21
C ASN A 255 -63.72 4.69 -30.65
N ASP A 256 -64.08 5.97 -30.52
CA ASP A 256 -65.34 6.46 -29.94
C ASP A 256 -65.51 6.25 -28.41
N ILE A 257 -66.33 7.09 -27.75
CA ILE A 257 -66.60 6.99 -26.29
C ILE A 257 -67.79 6.08 -26.00
N VAL A 258 -68.78 5.99 -26.90
CA VAL A 258 -69.99 5.19 -26.69
C VAL A 258 -70.45 4.47 -27.97
N PRO A 259 -70.68 3.14 -27.94
CA PRO A 259 -71.67 2.53 -28.81
C PRO A 259 -73.06 2.83 -28.23
N GLN A 260 -73.63 3.97 -28.61
CA GLN A 260 -75.04 4.41 -28.48
C GLN A 260 -75.74 4.21 -27.10
N GLY A 261 -75.65 5.18 -26.17
CA GLY A 261 -76.49 5.19 -24.95
C GLY A 261 -76.09 6.04 -23.73
N LYS A 262 -75.67 7.30 -23.89
CA LYS A 262 -75.49 8.38 -22.88
C LYS A 262 -74.50 8.20 -21.71
N ASP A 263 -73.96 7.00 -21.45
CA ASP A 263 -72.93 6.73 -20.43
C ASP A 263 -72.20 5.40 -20.74
N SER A 264 -70.87 5.35 -20.62
CA SER A 264 -70.09 4.12 -20.85
C SER A 264 -70.29 3.03 -19.78
N GLY A 265 -71.06 3.33 -18.73
CA GLY A 265 -71.11 2.54 -17.51
C GLY A 265 -69.81 2.66 -16.69
N ILE A 266 -69.84 2.13 -15.47
CA ILE A 266 -68.68 2.12 -14.58
C ILE A 266 -67.62 1.15 -15.13
N LYS A 267 -66.42 1.68 -15.43
CA LYS A 267 -65.26 0.92 -15.88
C LYS A 267 -64.22 0.77 -14.77
N ARG A 268 -63.40 -0.27 -14.88
CA ARG A 268 -62.39 -0.64 -13.88
C ARG A 268 -61.12 -1.14 -14.56
N PHE A 269 -59.97 -0.78 -14.02
CA PHE A 269 -58.69 -1.43 -14.34
C PHE A 269 -57.85 -1.58 -13.08
N ASN A 270 -56.97 -2.58 -13.07
CA ASN A 270 -56.01 -2.78 -11.99
C ASN A 270 -54.69 -2.07 -12.32
N TRP A 271 -54.10 -1.38 -11.35
CA TRP A 271 -52.75 -0.83 -11.47
C TRP A 271 -51.74 -1.96 -11.65
N ALA A 272 -50.72 -1.74 -12.48
CA ALA A 272 -49.68 -2.74 -12.71
C ALA A 272 -48.89 -3.07 -11.44
N VAL A 273 -48.72 -2.09 -10.56
CA VAL A 273 -48.26 -2.25 -9.18
C VAL A 273 -49.28 -1.59 -8.24
N ALA A 274 -49.76 -2.31 -7.23
CA ALA A 274 -50.68 -1.72 -6.26
C ALA A 274 -49.99 -0.61 -5.45
N PHE A 275 -50.67 0.52 -5.28
CA PHE A 275 -50.32 1.54 -4.30
C PHE A 275 -50.72 1.07 -2.90
N THR A 276 -50.07 1.58 -1.86
CA THR A 276 -50.42 1.27 -0.46
C THR A 276 -51.76 1.87 -0.03
N GLN A 277 -52.20 2.93 -0.71
CA GLN A 277 -53.48 3.62 -0.52
C GLN A 277 -54.00 4.11 -1.87
N THR A 278 -55.26 4.57 -1.93
CA THR A 278 -55.83 5.15 -3.16
C THR A 278 -54.97 6.31 -3.67
N PRO A 279 -54.35 6.22 -4.85
CA PRO A 279 -53.48 7.27 -5.37
C PRO A 279 -54.27 8.52 -5.75
N MET A 280 -53.57 9.64 -5.89
CA MET A 280 -54.09 10.78 -6.63
C MET A 280 -54.07 10.44 -8.12
N VAL A 281 -55.21 10.51 -8.79
CA VAL A 281 -55.33 10.15 -10.21
C VAL A 281 -55.81 11.36 -11.00
N PHE A 282 -55.05 11.72 -12.03
CA PHE A 282 -55.44 12.64 -13.08
C PHE A 282 -55.79 11.81 -14.30
N ALA A 283 -56.90 12.16 -14.96
CA ALA A 283 -57.31 11.50 -16.18
C ALA A 283 -57.72 12.54 -17.22
N GLN A 284 -57.39 12.28 -18.47
CA GLN A 284 -57.81 13.09 -19.61
C GLN A 284 -58.09 12.23 -20.83
N ILE A 285 -58.81 12.81 -21.79
CA ILE A 285 -59.04 12.23 -23.10
C ILE A 285 -58.21 13.03 -24.10
N ASP A 286 -57.31 12.34 -24.79
CA ASP A 286 -56.50 12.89 -25.87
C ASP A 286 -57.11 12.45 -27.21
N TYR A 287 -57.71 13.39 -27.93
CA TYR A 287 -58.26 13.16 -29.25
C TYR A 287 -57.15 13.16 -30.32
N LYS A 288 -57.14 12.18 -31.24
CA LYS A 288 -56.08 12.06 -32.25
C LYS A 288 -56.18 13.07 -33.40
N SER A 289 -57.29 13.81 -33.51
CA SER A 289 -57.51 14.79 -34.57
C SER A 289 -58.10 16.09 -34.03
N ILE A 290 -57.69 17.23 -34.62
CA ILE A 290 -58.27 18.55 -34.33
C ILE A 290 -59.75 18.65 -34.75
N ASN A 291 -60.18 17.77 -35.65
CA ASN A 291 -61.56 17.70 -36.15
C ASN A 291 -62.40 16.67 -35.38
N SER A 292 -61.84 16.01 -34.37
CA SER A 292 -62.60 15.12 -33.49
C SER A 292 -63.64 15.91 -32.70
N ASP A 293 -64.78 15.28 -32.44
CA ASP A 293 -65.75 15.81 -31.51
C ASP A 293 -65.19 15.78 -30.07
N TRP A 294 -65.34 16.87 -29.32
CA TRP A 294 -64.80 17.02 -27.95
C TRP A 294 -65.87 16.89 -26.87
N SER A 295 -66.98 16.22 -27.17
CA SER A 295 -68.11 16.10 -26.23
C SER A 295 -67.95 14.98 -25.20
N GLY A 296 -66.73 14.47 -25.05
CA GLY A 296 -66.36 13.42 -24.12
C GLY A 296 -65.75 13.91 -22.82
N VAL A 297 -66.04 13.24 -21.72
CA VAL A 297 -65.37 13.46 -20.43
C VAL A 297 -65.00 12.14 -19.77
N VAL A 298 -63.88 12.15 -19.06
CA VAL A 298 -63.47 11.08 -18.14
C VAL A 298 -63.66 11.56 -16.71
N SER A 299 -64.29 10.74 -15.88
CA SER A 299 -64.45 11.00 -14.45
C SER A 299 -63.90 9.83 -13.65
N VAL A 300 -62.98 10.12 -12.73
CA VAL A 300 -62.40 9.12 -11.82
C VAL A 300 -63.17 9.11 -10.50
N TYR A 301 -63.68 7.94 -10.11
CA TYR A 301 -64.43 7.75 -8.88
C TYR A 301 -63.47 7.38 -7.75
N LYS A 302 -62.81 8.39 -7.19
CA LYS A 302 -61.79 8.22 -6.14
C LYS A 302 -62.27 7.36 -4.96
N TRP A 303 -63.49 7.61 -4.45
CA TRP A 303 -64.03 6.88 -3.29
C TRP A 303 -64.46 5.44 -3.58
N GLN A 304 -64.55 5.07 -4.85
CA GLN A 304 -64.77 3.68 -5.26
C GLN A 304 -63.45 2.99 -5.70
N SER A 305 -62.37 3.76 -5.79
CA SER A 305 -61.03 3.28 -6.16
C SER A 305 -60.22 2.93 -4.90
N ASN A 306 -59.26 2.03 -5.06
CA ASN A 306 -58.33 1.66 -4.00
C ASN A 306 -56.89 1.61 -4.55
N GLY A 307 -55.92 1.20 -3.72
CA GLY A 307 -54.53 1.12 -4.14
C GLY A 307 -54.26 0.17 -5.31
N ALA A 308 -55.10 -0.85 -5.51
CA ALA A 308 -54.95 -1.83 -6.58
C ALA A 308 -55.80 -1.53 -7.82
N GLN A 309 -56.95 -0.86 -7.67
CA GLN A 309 -57.92 -0.68 -8.75
C GLN A 309 -58.39 0.77 -8.89
N CYS A 310 -58.38 1.26 -10.13
CA CYS A 310 -58.98 2.52 -10.53
C CYS A 310 -60.40 2.29 -11.07
N VAL A 311 -61.35 3.10 -10.61
CA VAL A 311 -62.72 3.13 -11.08
C VAL A 311 -62.97 4.44 -11.80
N TYR A 312 -63.43 4.36 -13.04
CA TYR A 312 -63.68 5.53 -13.87
C TYR A 312 -64.92 5.32 -14.74
N GLN A 313 -65.44 6.42 -15.26
CA GLN A 313 -66.53 6.41 -16.23
C GLN A 313 -66.18 7.38 -17.34
N LEU A 314 -66.61 7.04 -18.55
CA LEU A 314 -66.60 7.95 -19.67
C LEU A 314 -68.04 8.36 -19.93
N LYS A 315 -68.24 9.65 -20.15
CA LYS A 315 -69.53 10.18 -20.50
C LYS A 315 -69.39 11.02 -21.74
N GLU A 316 -70.42 10.96 -22.55
CA GLU A 316 -70.54 11.72 -23.75
C GLU A 316 -71.79 12.60 -23.67
N PHE A 317 -71.70 13.83 -24.17
CA PHE A 317 -72.82 14.79 -24.05
C PHE A 317 -73.77 14.76 -25.25
N TRP A 318 -73.29 14.45 -26.46
CA TRP A 318 -74.06 14.66 -27.70
C TRP A 318 -74.25 13.43 -28.61
N ALA A 319 -73.76 12.25 -28.23
CA ALA A 319 -73.86 11.01 -29.02
C ALA A 319 -73.23 11.11 -30.43
N ASN A 320 -72.21 11.93 -30.57
CA ASN A 320 -71.34 12.07 -31.73
C ASN A 320 -70.20 11.05 -31.65
N HIS A 321 -69.69 10.65 -32.81
CA HIS A 321 -68.54 9.76 -32.85
C HIS A 321 -67.23 10.55 -32.68
N GLN A 322 -66.49 10.35 -31.58
CA GLN A 322 -65.26 11.13 -31.29
C GLN A 322 -64.03 10.71 -32.13
N GLY A 323 -64.11 9.56 -32.80
CA GLY A 323 -63.00 9.00 -33.57
C GLY A 323 -61.96 8.34 -32.69
N ASP A 324 -60.74 8.18 -33.20
CA ASP A 324 -59.65 7.59 -32.42
C ASP A 324 -59.20 8.55 -31.30
N MET A 325 -59.06 7.99 -30.10
CA MET A 325 -58.59 8.72 -28.92
C MET A 325 -57.77 7.84 -28.00
N ALA A 326 -57.10 8.46 -27.04
CA ALA A 326 -56.48 7.79 -25.91
C ALA A 326 -57.03 8.36 -24.60
N ILE A 327 -57.48 7.50 -23.69
CA ILE A 327 -57.72 7.90 -22.31
C ILE A 327 -56.41 7.70 -21.55
N GLN A 328 -55.90 8.77 -20.97
CA GLN A 328 -54.65 8.78 -20.23
C GLN A 328 -54.94 8.90 -18.75
N PHE A 329 -54.28 8.07 -17.95
CA PHE A 329 -54.28 8.16 -16.51
C PHE A 329 -52.87 8.41 -16.02
N LEU A 330 -52.71 9.39 -15.12
CA LEU A 330 -51.50 9.61 -14.34
C LEU A 330 -51.86 9.44 -12.87
N ALA A 331 -51.25 8.47 -12.21
CA ALA A 331 -51.43 8.23 -10.79
C ALA A 331 -50.14 8.51 -10.02
N ILE A 332 -50.26 9.25 -8.91
CA ILE A 332 -49.18 9.53 -7.97
C ILE A 332 -49.61 9.01 -6.59
N GLY A 333 -48.79 8.17 -5.98
CA GLY A 333 -49.08 7.55 -4.69
C GLY A 333 -47.85 6.92 -4.05
N ARG A 334 -48.08 6.02 -3.08
CA ARG A 334 -47.03 5.35 -2.31
C ARG A 334 -46.97 3.86 -2.66
N TRP A 335 -45.79 3.28 -2.74
CA TRP A 335 -45.57 1.84 -3.01
C TRP A 335 -44.86 1.10 -1.86
N LYS A 336 -44.40 1.86 -0.87
CA LYS A 336 -43.79 1.41 0.39
C LYS A 336 -44.50 2.11 1.55
#